data_AF-A0A836Q605-F1
#
_entry.id   AF-A0A836Q605-F1
#
_cell.length_a   1.000
_cell.length_b   1.000
_cell.length_c   1.000
_cell.angle_alpha   90.00
_cell.angle_beta   90.00
_cell.angle_gamma   90.00
#
_symmetry.space_group_name_H-M   'P 1'
#
loop_
_entity.id
_entity.type
_entity.pdbx_description
1 polymer ?
#
loop_
_entity_poly.entity_id
_entity_poly.type
_entity_poly.pdbx_seq_one_letter_code
_entity_poly.pdbx_strand_id
1 'polypeptide(L)'
;MLNRPVALRTGAPLNFFVHHGFLEGYAGPDAEIADKYSAPFSVEELESQAFTYSALGHCHEFAEVYSSQGKLIGAYGGSFVGRSFEEAGPRLALFGTVIVGPSRIPECTVEPYEFDNRRIYVAGVDVSGLTEEVMGEEISLAIQEQGARQGEDIVYLHLEGSYPPEADKSSVIERFRDNFFHVRVADHTRPDYLSERFDERTTEGKFIEAMLEYKRRVEKGRAEAGLLDSSVAPDSVSGGTAEDALYYGLDALRRQKVDVRNVD
;
A
#
# COMPACT_ATOMS: atom_id res chain seq x y z
N MET A 1 2.64 -29.15 9.75
CA MET A 1 3.21 -30.25 8.89
C MET A 1 4.40 -30.94 9.56
N LEU A 2 4.79 -30.48 10.77
CA LEU A 2 5.96 -30.93 11.51
C LEU A 2 5.59 -31.83 12.71
N ASN A 3 4.32 -32.23 12.83
CA ASN A 3 3.83 -33.22 13.80
C ASN A 3 4.47 -34.62 13.73
N ARG A 4 5.46 -34.85 12.86
CA ARG A 4 6.30 -36.05 12.84
C ARG A 4 7.76 -35.64 12.90
N PRO A 5 8.61 -36.37 13.65
CA PRO A 5 10.04 -36.14 13.65
C PRO A 5 10.60 -36.24 12.22
N VAL A 6 11.21 -35.16 11.75
CA VAL A 6 12.00 -35.12 10.53
C VAL A 6 13.34 -35.76 10.86
N ALA A 7 13.76 -36.72 10.05
CA ALA A 7 15.02 -37.41 10.27
C ALA A 7 16.20 -36.43 10.09
N LEU A 8 16.83 -36.03 11.20
CA LEU A 8 18.08 -35.29 11.17
C LEU A 8 19.18 -36.13 10.54
N ARG A 9 20.08 -35.48 9.79
CA ARG A 9 21.21 -36.18 9.19
C ARG A 9 22.18 -36.58 10.28
N THR A 10 22.25 -37.88 10.56
CA THR A 10 23.12 -38.43 11.61
C THR A 10 24.59 -38.08 11.32
N GLY A 11 25.28 -37.52 12.32
CA GLY A 11 26.68 -37.12 12.22
C GLY A 11 26.93 -35.75 11.57
N ALA A 12 25.90 -35.05 11.10
CA ALA A 12 26.06 -33.66 10.63
C ALA A 12 26.19 -32.71 11.84
N PRO A 13 27.20 -31.83 11.87
CA PRO A 13 27.37 -30.88 12.98
C PRO A 13 26.30 -29.78 12.98
N LEU A 14 25.69 -29.50 11.82
CA LEU A 14 24.64 -28.51 11.62
C LEU A 14 23.54 -29.11 10.75
N ASN A 15 22.27 -28.83 11.09
CA ASN A 15 21.10 -29.24 10.33
C ASN A 15 20.21 -28.01 10.10
N PHE A 16 20.05 -27.61 8.84
CA PHE A 16 19.20 -26.49 8.48
C PHE A 16 17.87 -27.01 7.93
N PHE A 17 16.78 -26.38 8.35
CA PHE A 17 15.47 -26.60 7.79
C PHE A 17 15.10 -25.45 6.86
N VAL A 18 14.50 -25.76 5.72
CA VAL A 18 14.01 -24.76 4.77
C VAL A 18 12.53 -25.03 4.56
N HIS A 19 11.70 -24.03 4.82
CA HIS A 19 10.24 -24.18 4.74
C HIS A 19 9.58 -22.95 4.17
N HIS A 20 8.57 -23.17 3.33
CA HIS A 20 7.74 -22.12 2.78
C HIS A 20 6.31 -22.34 3.29
N GLY A 21 5.91 -21.57 4.29
CA GLY A 21 4.63 -21.73 4.95
C GLY A 21 4.42 -20.67 6.02
N PHE A 22 3.33 -20.80 6.78
CA PHE A 22 2.90 -19.76 7.71
C PHE A 22 3.10 -20.16 9.18
N LEU A 23 3.64 -19.23 9.97
CA LEU A 23 3.85 -19.41 11.41
C LEU A 23 2.56 -19.04 12.13
N GLU A 24 2.07 -19.94 12.97
CA GLU A 24 0.91 -19.67 13.83
C GLU A 24 1.19 -18.45 14.73
N GLY A 25 0.30 -17.46 14.67
CA GLY A 25 0.46 -16.22 15.42
C GLY A 25 1.41 -15.19 14.79
N TYR A 26 1.83 -15.37 13.53
CA TYR A 26 2.52 -14.31 12.79
C TYR A 26 1.65 -13.04 12.73
N ALA A 27 2.24 -11.91 13.11
CA ALA A 27 1.56 -10.62 13.25
C ALA A 27 2.24 -9.52 12.40
N GLY A 28 2.95 -9.89 11.34
CA GLY A 28 3.50 -8.91 10.40
C GLY A 28 2.42 -8.30 9.50
N PRO A 29 2.77 -7.26 8.72
CA PRO A 29 1.86 -6.59 7.78
C PRO A 29 1.09 -7.52 6.83
N ASP A 30 1.70 -8.62 6.42
CA ASP A 30 1.08 -9.59 5.51
C ASP A 30 0.18 -10.62 6.23
N ALA A 31 -0.06 -10.46 7.53
CA ALA A 31 -0.84 -11.41 8.33
C ALA A 31 -2.31 -11.50 7.88
N GLU A 32 -2.88 -10.42 7.35
CA GLU A 32 -4.27 -10.42 6.85
C GLU A 32 -4.38 -11.04 5.45
N ILE A 33 -3.32 -10.98 4.64
CA ILE A 33 -3.23 -11.62 3.32
C ILE A 33 -2.98 -13.14 3.46
N ALA A 34 -2.78 -13.63 4.69
CA ALA A 34 -2.64 -15.03 5.06
C ALA A 34 -3.92 -15.88 4.88
N ASP A 35 -4.77 -15.49 3.94
CA ASP A 35 -6.11 -16.04 3.72
C ASP A 35 -6.12 -17.50 3.21
N LYS A 36 -4.96 -18.16 3.16
CA LYS A 36 -4.84 -19.61 2.93
C LYS A 36 -3.68 -20.17 3.74
N TYR A 37 -3.99 -20.84 4.86
CA TYR A 37 -3.11 -21.67 5.69
C TYR A 37 -2.22 -22.64 4.87
N SER A 38 -1.22 -22.09 4.20
CA SER A 38 -0.31 -22.84 3.34
C SER A 38 0.76 -23.42 4.24
N ALA A 39 0.66 -24.73 4.47
CA ALA A 39 1.59 -25.49 5.30
C ALA A 39 1.88 -24.84 6.67
N PRO A 40 0.86 -24.65 7.53
CA PRO A 40 1.02 -24.01 8.82
C PRO A 40 1.95 -24.81 9.74
N PHE A 41 2.63 -24.09 10.61
CA PHE A 41 3.47 -24.64 11.67
C PHE A 41 3.54 -23.74 12.90
N SER A 42 3.88 -24.33 14.05
CA SER A 42 4.07 -23.60 15.31
C SER A 42 5.54 -23.50 15.72
N VAL A 43 5.83 -22.62 16.68
CA VAL A 43 7.16 -22.51 17.30
C VAL A 43 7.54 -23.82 18.01
N GLU A 44 6.59 -24.43 18.72
CA GLU A 44 6.78 -25.70 19.44
C GLU A 44 7.08 -26.85 18.48
N GLU A 45 6.39 -26.89 17.33
CA GLU A 45 6.69 -27.83 16.26
C GLU A 45 8.15 -27.66 15.79
N LEU A 46 8.64 -26.43 15.53
CA LEU A 46 10.04 -26.20 15.12
C LEU A 46 11.05 -26.59 16.20
N GLU A 47 10.79 -26.25 17.46
CA GLU A 47 11.66 -26.60 18.60
C GLU A 47 11.83 -28.10 18.75
N SER A 48 10.73 -28.86 18.56
CA SER A 48 10.74 -30.32 18.73
C SER A 48 11.63 -31.07 17.73
N GLN A 49 11.97 -30.42 16.60
CA GLN A 49 12.73 -31.03 15.50
C GLN A 49 14.24 -30.91 15.66
N ALA A 50 14.72 -30.08 16.61
CA ALA A 50 16.13 -29.88 16.91
C ALA A 50 17.01 -29.48 15.71
N PHE A 51 16.47 -28.70 14.76
CA PHE A 51 17.26 -28.06 13.73
C PHE A 51 18.20 -27.01 14.34
N THR A 52 19.35 -26.79 13.70
CA THR A 52 20.27 -25.69 14.01
C THR A 52 19.60 -24.33 13.77
N TYR A 53 18.92 -24.21 12.63
CA TYR A 53 18.23 -22.99 12.20
C TYR A 53 17.19 -23.34 11.12
N SER A 54 16.10 -22.57 11.09
CA SER A 54 15.01 -22.71 10.13
C SER A 54 14.93 -21.48 9.23
N ALA A 55 15.27 -21.65 7.95
CA ALA A 55 15.08 -20.63 6.92
C ALA A 55 13.64 -20.66 6.43
N LEU A 56 12.87 -19.65 6.79
CA LEU A 56 11.44 -19.55 6.50
C LEU A 56 11.19 -18.60 5.33
N GLY A 57 10.21 -18.95 4.50
CA GLY A 57 9.67 -18.07 3.47
C GLY A 57 8.14 -18.16 3.46
N HIS A 58 7.52 -17.33 2.63
CA HIS A 58 6.08 -17.11 2.43
C HIS A 58 5.64 -15.71 2.87
N CYS A 59 6.06 -15.27 4.06
CA CYS A 59 5.88 -13.89 4.49
C CYS A 59 6.90 -12.97 3.82
N HIS A 60 6.48 -11.77 3.45
CA HIS A 60 7.32 -10.84 2.69
C HIS A 60 8.09 -9.91 3.60
N GLU A 61 7.65 -9.74 4.85
CA GLU A 61 8.45 -9.06 5.88
C GLU A 61 9.44 -9.97 6.59
N PHE A 62 10.56 -9.35 6.98
CA PHE A 62 11.52 -9.95 7.90
C PHE A 62 10.87 -10.17 9.27
N ALA A 63 10.98 -11.38 9.79
CA ALA A 63 10.57 -11.70 11.15
C ALA A 63 11.41 -12.82 11.73
N GLU A 64 11.98 -12.57 12.91
CA GLU A 64 12.73 -13.57 13.67
C GLU A 64 11.79 -14.50 14.43
N VAL A 65 12.22 -15.75 14.58
CA VAL A 65 11.51 -16.77 15.36
C VAL A 65 12.41 -17.23 16.50
N TYR A 66 11.94 -16.98 17.71
CA TYR A 66 12.62 -17.33 18.94
C TYR A 66 11.98 -18.53 19.61
N SER A 67 12.80 -19.35 20.26
CA SER A 67 12.31 -20.43 21.09
C SER A 67 11.72 -19.94 22.40
N SER A 68 11.03 -20.82 23.11
CA SER A 68 10.56 -20.70 24.50
C SER A 68 11.67 -20.33 25.49
N GLN A 69 12.93 -20.56 25.13
CA GLN A 69 14.12 -20.20 25.90
C GLN A 69 14.81 -18.92 25.40
N GLY A 70 14.21 -18.20 24.44
CA GLY A 70 14.75 -16.96 23.88
C GLY A 70 15.90 -17.15 22.88
N LYS A 71 16.07 -18.35 22.31
CA LYS A 71 17.11 -18.62 21.30
C LYS A 71 16.56 -18.38 19.90
N LEU A 72 17.31 -17.71 19.03
CA LEU A 72 16.96 -17.63 17.61
C LEU A 72 17.00 -19.03 16.97
N ILE A 73 15.85 -19.48 16.46
CA ILE A 73 15.68 -20.82 15.84
C ILE A 73 15.28 -20.75 14.38
N GLY A 74 14.94 -19.56 13.87
CA GLY A 74 14.62 -19.34 12.48
C GLY A 74 14.31 -17.88 12.19
N ALA A 75 14.14 -17.54 10.91
CA ALA A 75 13.57 -16.26 10.51
C ALA A 75 12.89 -16.38 9.15
N TYR A 76 11.87 -15.55 8.93
CA TYR A 76 11.38 -15.22 7.61
C TYR A 76 12.38 -14.30 6.92
N GLY A 77 12.87 -14.73 5.75
CA GLY A 77 13.81 -13.94 4.95
C GLY A 77 13.21 -12.68 4.35
N GLY A 78 11.88 -12.60 4.27
CA GLY A 78 11.15 -11.57 3.55
C GLY A 78 11.28 -11.66 2.03
N SER A 79 11.00 -10.55 1.34
CA SER A 79 11.23 -10.38 -0.10
C SER A 79 12.50 -9.57 -0.37
N PHE A 80 13.14 -9.80 -1.52
CA PHE A 80 14.32 -9.04 -1.95
C PHE A 80 13.99 -7.73 -2.68
N VAL A 81 12.76 -7.60 -3.16
CA VAL A 81 12.24 -6.43 -3.88
C VAL A 81 10.75 -6.26 -3.56
N GLY A 82 10.29 -5.01 -3.53
CA GLY A 82 8.88 -4.70 -3.33
C GLY A 82 8.06 -5.09 -4.57
N ARG A 83 6.91 -5.71 -4.38
CA ARG A 83 6.03 -6.13 -5.49
C ARG A 83 4.88 -5.16 -5.76
N SER A 84 4.47 -4.41 -4.75
CA SER A 84 3.32 -3.52 -4.78
C SER A 84 3.53 -2.36 -3.80
N PHE A 85 2.59 -1.40 -3.78
CA PHE A 85 2.70 -0.22 -2.93
C PHE A 85 2.51 -0.53 -1.44
N GLU A 86 1.91 -1.67 -1.10
CA GLU A 86 1.82 -2.19 0.27
C GLU A 86 3.19 -2.67 0.79
N GLU A 87 4.12 -3.01 -0.10
CA GLU A 87 5.50 -3.42 0.24
C GLU A 87 6.48 -2.24 0.12
N ALA A 88 6.11 -1.08 0.67
CA ALA A 88 6.90 0.14 0.60
C ALA A 88 8.19 0.08 1.44
N GLY A 89 9.20 0.84 1.01
CA GLY A 89 10.48 1.00 1.71
C GLY A 89 11.55 -0.02 1.30
N PRO A 90 12.65 -0.10 2.08
CA PRO A 90 13.77 -0.98 1.78
C PRO A 90 13.39 -2.46 1.95
N ARG A 91 13.90 -3.32 1.07
CA ARG A 91 13.77 -4.78 1.21
C ARG A 91 15.11 -5.43 1.50
N LEU A 92 15.05 -6.57 2.18
CA LEU A 92 16.20 -7.10 2.91
C LEU A 92 16.56 -8.50 2.42
N ALA A 93 17.85 -8.81 2.45
CA ALA A 93 18.36 -10.17 2.53
C ALA A 93 18.90 -10.41 3.94
N LEU A 94 18.79 -11.65 4.43
CA LEU A 94 19.33 -12.01 5.74
C LEU A 94 20.70 -12.68 5.61
N PHE A 95 21.66 -12.15 6.36
CA PHE A 95 22.97 -12.77 6.55
C PHE A 95 22.98 -13.51 7.87
N GLY A 96 22.98 -14.84 7.82
CA GLY A 96 23.02 -15.70 9.00
C GLY A 96 24.43 -16.08 9.41
N THR A 97 24.73 -15.98 10.71
CA THR A 97 25.98 -16.49 11.31
C THR A 97 25.64 -17.63 12.27
N VAL A 98 26.40 -18.72 12.19
CA VAL A 98 26.29 -19.84 13.14
C VAL A 98 27.62 -20.06 13.83
N ILE A 99 27.64 -19.93 15.16
CA ILE A 99 28.81 -20.15 15.99
C ILE A 99 28.64 -21.46 16.76
N VAL A 100 29.60 -22.37 16.62
CA VAL A 100 29.64 -23.61 17.41
C VAL A 100 30.78 -23.53 18.40
N GLY A 101 30.45 -23.19 19.64
CA GLY A 101 31.41 -23.11 20.74
C GLY A 101 31.80 -24.48 21.31
N PRO A 102 32.63 -24.50 22.37
CA PRO A 102 33.08 -25.74 23.03
C PRO A 102 31.94 -26.63 23.57
N SER A 103 30.79 -26.03 23.91
CA SER A 103 29.57 -26.73 24.34
C SER A 103 28.93 -27.57 23.23
N ARG A 104 29.36 -27.39 21.97
CA ARG A 104 28.77 -27.97 20.74
C ARG A 104 27.29 -27.63 20.53
N ILE A 105 26.79 -26.60 21.22
CA ILE A 105 25.46 -26.04 21.00
C ILE A 105 25.63 -24.92 19.98
N PRO A 106 25.02 -25.00 18.79
CA PRO A 106 25.10 -23.92 17.81
C PRO A 106 24.29 -22.71 18.28
N GLU A 107 24.86 -21.52 18.15
CA GLU A 107 24.20 -20.23 18.35
C GLU A 107 24.06 -19.53 17.00
N CYS A 108 22.87 -19.01 16.71
CA CYS A 108 22.55 -18.38 15.44
C CYS A 108 22.26 -16.90 15.66
N THR A 109 22.74 -16.07 14.75
CA THR A 109 22.33 -14.67 14.61
C THR A 109 21.96 -14.42 13.15
N VAL A 110 21.07 -13.45 12.92
CA VAL A 110 20.78 -12.94 11.58
C VAL A 110 20.94 -11.44 11.57
N GLU A 111 21.49 -10.92 10.48
CA GLU A 111 21.63 -9.50 10.25
C GLU A 111 20.90 -9.15 8.95
N PRO A 112 19.93 -8.20 8.99
CA PRO A 112 19.28 -7.73 7.78
C PRO A 112 20.24 -6.84 7.00
N TYR A 113 20.31 -7.07 5.70
CA TYR A 113 21.07 -6.25 4.76
C TYR A 113 20.15 -5.82 3.65
N GLU A 114 20.10 -4.52 3.40
CA GLU A 114 19.26 -4.00 2.33
C GLU A 114 19.76 -4.47 0.96
N PHE A 115 18.86 -5.08 0.20
CA PHE A 115 19.14 -5.63 -1.13
C PHE A 115 18.41 -4.87 -2.25
N ASP A 116 17.34 -4.16 -1.93
CA ASP A 116 16.51 -3.50 -2.93
C ASP A 116 17.15 -2.20 -3.45
N ASN A 117 17.62 -2.25 -4.69
CA ASN A 117 18.16 -1.08 -5.38
C ASN A 117 17.07 -0.16 -5.94
N ARG A 118 15.79 -0.59 -5.97
CA ARG A 118 14.65 0.16 -6.51
C ARG A 118 13.48 0.07 -5.57
N ARG A 119 13.56 0.82 -4.47
CA ARG A 119 12.55 0.81 -3.42
C ARG A 119 11.25 1.40 -3.95
N ILE A 120 10.14 0.97 -3.37
CA ILE A 120 8.82 1.53 -3.65
C ILE A 120 8.47 2.50 -2.52
N TYR A 121 8.03 3.71 -2.87
CA TYR A 121 7.54 4.69 -1.91
C TYR A 121 6.16 5.20 -2.32
N VAL A 122 5.34 5.51 -1.32
CA VAL A 122 3.98 6.03 -1.51
C VAL A 122 3.91 7.42 -0.90
N ALA A 123 3.61 8.42 -1.72
CA ALA A 123 3.46 9.81 -1.29
C ALA A 123 2.03 10.27 -1.56
N GLY A 124 1.37 10.83 -0.55
CA GLY A 124 0.02 11.39 -0.65
C GLY A 124 0.04 12.91 -0.54
N VAL A 125 -0.70 13.61 -1.40
CA VAL A 125 -0.81 15.08 -1.39
C VAL A 125 -2.25 15.51 -1.62
N ASP A 126 -2.80 16.30 -0.71
CA ASP A 126 -4.03 17.07 -0.93
C ASP A 126 -3.68 18.36 -1.66
N VAL A 127 -4.18 18.53 -2.89
CA VAL A 127 -3.88 19.70 -3.72
C VAL A 127 -4.87 20.85 -3.54
N SER A 128 -5.83 20.70 -2.62
CA SER A 128 -6.90 21.69 -2.39
C SER A 128 -6.38 23.08 -2.07
N GLY A 129 -6.76 24.05 -2.91
CA GLY A 129 -6.39 25.46 -2.72
C GLY A 129 -4.93 25.77 -3.05
N LEU A 130 -4.14 24.80 -3.54
CA LEU A 130 -2.76 25.02 -3.94
C LEU A 130 -2.68 25.65 -5.33
N THR A 131 -1.70 26.53 -5.52
CA THR A 131 -1.29 26.96 -6.86
C THR A 131 -0.42 25.88 -7.51
N GLU A 132 -0.18 25.96 -8.82
CA GLU A 132 0.70 25.01 -9.52
C GLU A 132 2.12 24.97 -8.95
N GLU A 133 2.65 26.13 -8.55
CA GLU A 133 3.98 26.25 -7.94
C GLU A 133 4.02 25.55 -6.57
N VAL A 134 3.08 25.88 -5.69
CA VAL A 134 3.00 25.30 -4.34
C VAL A 134 2.71 23.80 -4.42
N MET A 135 1.84 23.35 -5.34
CA MET A 135 1.60 21.92 -5.56
C MET A 135 2.88 21.16 -5.91
N GLY A 136 3.76 21.74 -6.74
CA GLY A 136 5.06 21.14 -7.04
C GLY A 136 5.97 21.06 -5.83
N GLU A 137 5.97 22.07 -4.96
CA GLU A 137 6.73 22.06 -3.70
C GLU A 137 6.20 21.01 -2.73
N GLU A 138 4.90 20.92 -2.53
CA GLU A 138 4.26 19.93 -1.65
C GLU A 138 4.47 18.49 -2.14
N ILE A 139 4.38 18.24 -3.46
CA ILE A 139 4.73 16.93 -4.03
C ILE A 139 6.20 16.60 -3.77
N SER A 140 7.10 17.57 -3.97
CA SER A 140 8.53 17.37 -3.72
C SER A 140 8.80 17.05 -2.26
N LEU A 141 8.17 17.77 -1.33
CA LEU A 141 8.31 17.58 0.10
C LEU A 141 7.78 16.21 0.52
N ALA A 142 6.55 15.85 0.10
CA ALA A 142 5.93 14.58 0.43
C ALA A 142 6.79 13.39 -0.03
N ILE A 143 7.38 13.45 -1.23
CA ILE A 143 8.28 12.40 -1.73
C ILE A 143 9.59 12.36 -0.93
N GLN A 144 10.15 13.52 -0.56
CA GLN A 144 11.37 13.60 0.26
C GLN A 144 11.15 13.06 1.68
N GLU A 145 9.99 13.31 2.29
CA GLU A 145 9.63 12.78 3.61
C GLU A 145 9.58 11.26 3.64
N GLN A 146 9.21 10.62 2.53
CA GLN A 146 9.30 9.15 2.39
C GLN A 146 10.75 8.66 2.24
N GLY A 147 11.70 9.54 1.94
CA GLY A 147 13.11 9.19 1.73
C GLY A 147 13.41 8.59 0.35
N ALA A 148 12.56 8.85 -0.65
CA ALA A 148 12.77 8.35 -2.01
C ALA A 148 13.99 9.00 -2.67
N ARG A 149 14.81 8.18 -3.32
CA ARG A 149 16.05 8.58 -4.00
C ARG A 149 15.77 8.85 -5.47
N GLN A 150 16.15 10.04 -5.92
CA GLN A 150 16.05 10.42 -7.33
C GLN A 150 16.86 9.47 -8.22
N GLY A 151 16.31 9.14 -9.38
CA GLY A 151 16.88 8.24 -10.39
C GLY A 151 16.86 6.75 -10.04
N GLU A 152 16.63 6.37 -8.79
CA GLU A 152 16.73 4.98 -8.32
C GLU A 152 15.37 4.37 -7.97
N ASP A 153 14.52 5.12 -7.26
CA ASP A 153 13.32 4.56 -6.63
C ASP A 153 12.05 4.71 -7.49
N ILE A 154 11.04 3.92 -7.13
CA ILE A 154 9.69 3.96 -7.70
C ILE A 154 8.79 4.73 -6.74
N VAL A 155 8.08 5.73 -7.26
CA VAL A 155 7.14 6.54 -6.47
C VAL A 155 5.72 6.31 -6.94
N TYR A 156 4.84 5.95 -6.01
CA TYR A 156 3.39 5.98 -6.18
C TYR A 156 2.87 7.28 -5.57
N LEU A 157 2.50 8.22 -6.42
CA LEU A 157 1.98 9.52 -6.03
C LEU A 157 0.46 9.50 -6.03
N HIS A 158 -0.13 9.62 -4.85
CA HIS A 158 -1.57 9.77 -4.66
C HIS A 158 -1.90 11.25 -4.54
N LEU A 159 -2.69 11.76 -5.47
CA LEU A 159 -3.17 13.14 -5.44
C LEU A 159 -4.65 13.14 -5.13
N GLU A 160 -5.07 13.96 -4.17
CA GLU A 160 -6.47 14.13 -3.80
C GLU A 160 -6.84 15.60 -3.66
N GLY A 161 -8.12 15.88 -3.44
CA GLY A 161 -8.61 17.24 -3.26
C GLY A 161 -9.06 17.93 -4.55
N SER A 162 -9.07 19.25 -4.51
CA SER A 162 -9.64 20.09 -5.57
C SER A 162 -8.61 21.02 -6.21
N TYR A 163 -8.77 21.36 -7.48
CA TYR A 163 -7.84 22.24 -8.20
C TYR A 163 -8.58 23.26 -9.07
N PRO A 164 -8.02 24.45 -9.32
CA PRO A 164 -8.64 25.42 -10.22
C PRO A 164 -8.92 24.81 -11.59
N PRO A 165 -10.13 24.95 -12.18
CA PRO A 165 -10.46 24.30 -13.44
C PRO A 165 -9.54 24.62 -14.63
N GLU A 166 -8.84 25.75 -14.60
CA GLU A 166 -7.92 26.19 -15.65
C GLU A 166 -6.46 25.77 -15.40
N ALA A 167 -6.15 25.13 -14.26
CA ALA A 167 -4.77 24.77 -13.91
C ALA A 167 -4.26 23.56 -14.72
N ASP A 168 -3.02 23.64 -15.19
CA ASP A 168 -2.32 22.56 -15.90
C ASP A 168 -1.53 21.68 -14.91
N LYS A 169 -2.27 20.86 -14.16
CA LYS A 169 -1.69 19.86 -13.25
C LYS A 169 -0.79 18.85 -13.95
N SER A 170 -1.07 18.53 -15.23
CA SER A 170 -0.29 17.56 -15.98
C SER A 170 1.15 18.04 -16.12
N SER A 171 1.36 19.33 -16.44
CA SER A 171 2.71 19.90 -16.52
C SER A 171 3.49 19.83 -15.21
N VAL A 172 2.82 19.93 -14.05
CA VAL A 172 3.46 19.81 -12.73
C VAL A 172 3.86 18.36 -12.48
N ILE A 173 2.95 17.42 -12.74
CA ILE A 173 3.16 15.98 -12.53
C ILE A 173 4.26 15.43 -13.45
N GLU A 174 4.30 15.82 -14.73
CA GLU A 174 5.31 15.32 -15.69
C GLU A 174 6.74 15.63 -15.23
N ARG A 175 6.97 16.76 -14.53
CA ARG A 175 8.30 17.13 -14.02
C ARG A 175 8.90 16.09 -13.08
N PHE A 176 8.07 15.28 -12.42
CA PHE A 176 8.54 14.25 -11.49
C PHE A 176 8.84 12.93 -12.17
N ARG A 177 8.24 12.64 -13.35
CA ARG A 177 8.43 11.35 -14.02
C ARG A 177 9.88 11.09 -14.42
N ASP A 178 10.61 12.15 -14.76
CA ASP A 178 12.02 12.05 -15.16
C ASP A 178 12.99 12.04 -13.96
N ASN A 179 12.51 12.37 -12.75
CA ASN A 179 13.36 12.49 -11.56
C ASN A 179 13.55 11.17 -10.80
N PHE A 180 12.76 10.15 -11.10
CA PHE A 180 12.76 8.86 -10.40
C PHE A 180 12.86 7.72 -11.42
N PHE A 181 13.16 6.50 -10.95
CA PHE A 181 13.17 5.35 -11.86
C PHE A 181 11.79 5.13 -12.49
N HIS A 182 10.74 5.32 -11.70
CA HIS A 182 9.37 5.35 -12.19
C HIS A 182 8.48 6.18 -11.26
N VAL A 183 7.51 6.91 -11.83
CA VAL A 183 6.43 7.55 -11.07
C VAL A 183 5.09 7.06 -11.60
N ARG A 184 4.33 6.40 -10.73
CA ARG A 184 2.93 6.03 -10.95
C ARG A 184 2.05 7.04 -10.23
N VAL A 185 1.07 7.62 -10.92
CA VAL A 185 0.19 8.62 -10.34
C VAL A 185 -1.23 8.07 -10.23
N ALA A 186 -1.77 8.09 -9.03
CA ALA A 186 -3.17 7.87 -8.73
C ALA A 186 -3.81 9.24 -8.49
N ASP A 187 -4.43 9.79 -9.53
CA ASP A 187 -5.01 11.13 -9.50
C ASP A 187 -6.50 11.07 -9.17
N HIS A 188 -6.81 11.36 -7.91
CA HIS A 188 -8.16 11.49 -7.37
C HIS A 188 -8.54 12.96 -7.13
N THR A 189 -7.97 13.89 -7.90
CA THR A 189 -8.27 15.34 -7.82
C THR A 189 -9.49 15.73 -8.64
N ARG A 190 -10.20 16.82 -8.28
CA ARG A 190 -11.41 17.31 -8.97
C ARG A 190 -11.26 18.78 -9.32
N PRO A 191 -11.72 19.23 -10.50
CA PRO A 191 -11.80 20.65 -10.77
C PRO A 191 -12.75 21.30 -9.77
N ASP A 192 -12.35 22.42 -9.19
CA ASP A 192 -13.17 23.15 -8.23
C ASP A 192 -14.17 24.06 -8.97
N TYR A 193 -15.20 23.44 -9.57
CA TYR A 193 -16.23 24.18 -10.31
C TYR A 193 -17.18 25.00 -9.43
N LEU A 194 -17.25 24.68 -8.13
CA LEU A 194 -18.26 25.20 -7.22
C LEU A 194 -17.73 26.28 -6.27
N SER A 195 -16.43 26.60 -6.30
CA SER A 195 -15.89 27.70 -5.48
C SER A 195 -16.24 29.08 -5.98
N GLU A 196 -16.48 29.24 -7.28
CA GLU A 196 -16.98 30.50 -7.85
C GLU A 196 -18.52 30.52 -7.93
N ARG A 197 -19.10 31.71 -7.81
CA ARG A 197 -20.55 31.88 -8.06
C ARG A 197 -20.84 31.66 -9.55
N PHE A 198 -21.71 30.71 -9.86
CA PHE A 198 -22.19 30.46 -11.21
C PHE A 198 -23.41 31.36 -11.55
N ASP A 199 -23.55 31.71 -12.84
CA ASP A 199 -24.75 32.42 -13.33
C ASP A 199 -25.89 31.42 -13.54
N GLU A 200 -26.85 31.43 -12.61
CA GLU A 200 -28.05 30.57 -12.59
C GLU A 200 -28.90 30.66 -13.87
N ARG A 201 -28.74 31.71 -14.69
CA ARG A 201 -29.48 31.86 -15.95
C ARG A 201 -28.93 30.99 -17.07
N THR A 202 -27.68 30.54 -16.95
CA THR A 202 -26.99 29.75 -17.97
C THR A 202 -27.42 28.28 -17.92
N THR A 203 -27.20 27.54 -19.02
CA THR A 203 -27.40 26.08 -19.05
C THR A 203 -26.59 25.39 -17.96
N GLU A 204 -25.36 25.86 -17.74
CA GLU A 204 -24.47 25.35 -16.72
C GLU A 204 -25.00 25.61 -15.31
N GLY A 205 -25.41 26.85 -15.01
CA GLY A 205 -25.99 27.20 -13.72
C GLY A 205 -27.23 26.37 -13.39
N LYS A 206 -28.13 26.16 -14.38
CA LYS A 206 -29.30 25.28 -14.23
C LYS A 206 -28.93 23.82 -14.02
N PHE A 207 -27.87 23.35 -14.69
CA PHE A 207 -27.36 21.99 -14.51
C PHE A 207 -26.81 21.80 -13.09
N ILE A 208 -25.99 22.74 -12.60
CA ILE A 208 -25.46 22.72 -11.23
C ILE A 208 -26.60 22.72 -10.22
N GLU A 209 -27.57 23.62 -10.37
CA GLU A 209 -28.74 23.72 -9.48
C GLU A 209 -29.50 22.39 -9.41
N ALA A 210 -29.87 21.82 -10.57
CA ALA A 210 -30.62 20.57 -10.67
C ALA A 210 -29.86 19.39 -10.06
N MET A 211 -28.55 19.29 -10.31
CA MET A 211 -27.72 18.20 -9.80
C MET A 211 -27.45 18.33 -8.30
N LEU A 212 -27.26 19.54 -7.77
CA LEU A 212 -27.15 19.77 -6.33
C LEU A 212 -28.46 19.49 -5.60
N GLU A 213 -29.61 19.79 -6.21
CA GLU A 213 -30.92 19.38 -5.68
C GLU A 213 -31.08 17.86 -5.70
N TYR A 214 -30.68 17.21 -6.80
CA TYR A 214 -30.69 15.76 -6.92
C TYR A 214 -29.83 15.08 -5.85
N LYS A 215 -28.58 15.53 -5.66
CA LYS A 215 -27.67 15.04 -4.60
C LYS A 215 -28.32 15.15 -3.22
N ARG A 216 -28.85 16.33 -2.87
CA ARG A 216 -29.56 16.56 -1.60
C ARG A 216 -30.74 15.61 -1.40
N ARG A 217 -31.51 15.33 -2.45
CA ARG A 217 -32.65 14.39 -2.39
C ARG A 217 -32.18 12.94 -2.16
N VAL A 218 -31.11 12.51 -2.83
CA VAL A 218 -30.52 11.18 -2.65
C VAL A 218 -30.00 11.01 -1.21
N GLU A 219 -29.22 11.97 -0.72
CA GLU A 219 -28.67 11.96 0.63
C GLU A 219 -29.77 11.93 1.70
N LYS A 220 -30.79 12.79 1.57
CA LYS A 220 -31.92 12.83 2.49
C LYS A 220 -32.71 11.51 2.51
N GLY A 221 -33.02 10.95 1.34
CA GLY A 221 -33.74 9.69 1.25
C GLY A 221 -32.99 8.52 1.90
N ARG A 222 -31.64 8.50 1.80
CA ARG A 222 -30.81 7.48 2.45
C ARG A 222 -30.73 7.67 3.96
N ALA A 223 -30.60 8.92 4.43
CA ALA A 223 -30.61 9.24 5.85
C ALA A 223 -31.95 8.82 6.51
N GLU A 224 -33.08 9.08 5.85
CA GLU A 224 -34.41 8.66 6.30
C GLU A 224 -34.58 7.13 6.31
N ALA A 225 -33.86 6.42 5.43
CA ALA A 225 -33.83 4.95 5.37
C ALA A 225 -32.80 4.31 6.32
N GLY A 226 -32.02 5.09 7.07
CA GLY A 226 -30.99 4.58 7.98
C GLY A 226 -29.80 3.92 7.29
N LEU A 227 -29.56 4.21 6.00
CA LEU A 227 -28.45 3.64 5.23
C LEU A 227 -27.23 4.58 5.27
N LEU A 228 -26.05 4.04 5.57
CA LEU A 228 -24.78 4.74 5.43
C LEU A 228 -24.40 4.82 3.93
N ASP A 229 -23.58 5.79 3.55
CA ASP A 229 -23.19 5.98 2.14
C ASP A 229 -22.38 4.78 1.60
N SER A 230 -21.68 4.05 2.48
CA SER A 230 -20.93 2.83 2.18
C SER A 230 -21.79 1.56 2.02
N SER A 231 -23.07 1.58 2.41
CA SER A 231 -23.99 0.45 2.26
C SER A 231 -24.80 0.61 0.97
N VAL A 232 -24.20 0.36 -0.18
CA VAL A 232 -24.87 0.46 -1.48
C VAL A 232 -25.62 -0.84 -1.77
N ALA A 233 -26.95 -0.77 -1.92
CA ALA A 233 -27.70 -1.84 -2.56
C ALA A 233 -27.42 -1.75 -4.07
N PRO A 234 -27.33 -2.87 -4.82
CA PRO A 234 -26.85 -2.88 -6.21
C PRO A 234 -27.53 -1.89 -7.18
N ASP A 235 -28.76 -1.46 -6.88
CA ASP A 235 -29.56 -0.58 -7.72
C ASP A 235 -29.79 0.83 -7.13
N SER A 236 -29.13 1.22 -6.02
CA SER A 236 -29.33 2.53 -5.38
C SER A 236 -28.18 3.51 -5.62
N VAL A 237 -28.53 4.70 -6.14
CA VAL A 237 -27.58 5.81 -6.35
C VAL A 237 -27.11 6.35 -4.99
N SER A 238 -25.80 6.53 -4.79
CA SER A 238 -25.21 7.15 -3.59
C SER A 238 -25.08 8.67 -3.72
N GLY A 239 -24.85 9.35 -2.61
CA GLY A 239 -24.52 10.79 -2.63
C GLY A 239 -23.27 11.05 -3.47
N GLY A 240 -22.25 10.20 -3.30
CA GLY A 240 -21.04 10.20 -4.14
C GLY A 240 -21.32 10.01 -5.63
N THR A 241 -22.21 9.10 -6.02
CA THR A 241 -22.56 8.89 -7.44
C THR A 241 -23.25 10.13 -8.05
N ALA A 242 -24.15 10.75 -7.29
CA ALA A 242 -24.80 12.00 -7.72
C ALA A 242 -23.80 13.15 -7.87
N GLU A 243 -22.79 13.19 -7.00
CA GLU A 243 -21.70 14.15 -7.08
C GLU A 243 -20.78 13.88 -8.27
N ASP A 244 -20.39 12.63 -8.52
CA ASP A 244 -19.60 12.26 -9.71
C ASP A 244 -20.33 12.67 -11.00
N ALA A 245 -21.64 12.42 -11.09
CA ALA A 245 -22.45 12.83 -12.22
C ALA A 245 -22.46 14.36 -12.42
N LEU A 246 -22.47 15.14 -11.34
CA LEU A 246 -22.34 16.61 -11.41
C LEU A 246 -20.99 17.00 -12.01
N TYR A 247 -19.88 16.48 -11.49
CA TYR A 247 -18.54 16.86 -11.95
C TYR A 247 -18.26 16.38 -13.38
N TYR A 248 -18.65 15.15 -13.76
CA TYR A 248 -18.48 14.66 -15.13
C TYR A 248 -19.35 15.43 -16.13
N GLY A 249 -20.55 15.85 -15.73
CA GLY A 249 -21.40 16.71 -16.55
C GLY A 249 -20.77 18.09 -16.77
N LEU A 250 -20.16 18.66 -15.72
CA LEU A 250 -19.45 19.94 -15.82
C LEU A 250 -18.17 19.85 -16.66
N ASP A 251 -17.41 18.76 -16.54
CA ASP A 251 -16.29 18.47 -17.44
C ASP A 251 -16.75 18.45 -18.90
N ALA A 252 -17.85 17.75 -19.21
CA ALA A 252 -18.41 17.71 -20.56
C ALA A 252 -18.86 19.09 -21.06
N LEU A 253 -19.50 19.89 -20.20
CA LEU A 253 -20.03 21.21 -20.57
C LEU A 253 -18.91 22.26 -20.76
N ARG A 254 -17.91 22.28 -19.87
CA ARG A 254 -16.86 23.29 -19.86
C ARG A 254 -15.65 22.92 -20.71
N ARG A 255 -15.24 21.66 -20.69
CA ARG A 255 -14.00 21.18 -21.32
C ARG A 255 -14.23 20.36 -22.57
N GLN A 256 -15.48 20.01 -22.89
CA GLN A 256 -15.85 19.12 -23.99
C GLN A 256 -15.14 17.76 -23.93
N LYS A 257 -14.73 17.36 -22.71
CA LYS A 257 -14.00 16.14 -22.40
C LYS A 257 -14.46 15.66 -21.04
N VAL A 258 -14.55 14.35 -20.83
CA VAL A 258 -14.84 13.74 -19.52
C VAL A 258 -13.61 12.97 -19.10
N ASP A 259 -13.00 13.37 -17.99
CA ASP A 259 -11.91 12.62 -17.37
C ASP A 259 -12.49 11.79 -16.22
N VAL A 260 -12.76 10.52 -16.53
CA VAL A 260 -13.31 9.58 -15.54
C VAL A 260 -12.24 9.28 -14.50
N ARG A 261 -12.57 9.44 -13.22
CA ARG A 261 -11.71 8.98 -12.14
C ARG A 261 -11.74 7.45 -12.12
N ASN A 262 -10.57 6.83 -12.11
CA ASN A 262 -10.48 5.43 -11.67
C ASN A 262 -10.64 5.48 -10.15
N VAL A 263 -11.85 5.20 -9.69
CA VAL A 263 -12.10 4.93 -8.28
C VAL A 263 -11.87 3.44 -8.14
N ASP A 264 -10.66 3.06 -7.76
CA ASP A 264 -10.34 1.68 -7.36
C ASP A 264 -11.01 1.35 -6.01
#